data_AF-A0A3N5PJH7-F1
#
_entry.id   AF-A0A3N5PJH7-F1
#
_cell.length_a   1.000
_cell.length_b   1.000
_cell.length_c   1.000
_cell.angle_alpha   90.00
_cell.angle_beta   90.00
_cell.angle_gamma   90.00
#
_symmetry.space_group_name_H-M   'P 1'
#
loop_
_entity.id
_entity.type
_entity.pdbx_description
1 polymer ?
#
loop_
_entity_poly.entity_id
_entity_poly.type
_entity_poly.pdbx_seq_one_letter_code
_entity_poly.pdbx_strand_id
1 'polypeptide(L)'
;MSLLPLDASRLRWLGIATATCLAGCGGSQVIVESTFPRPVIDPLPISMGVVIPEDLYNFIYTEDIPDQSLWTIALGDANVAMLAPLFQGMFRDTTDVASLALAAADPTLDGVIEPRLEKFEFD
;
A
#
# COMPACT_ATOMS: atom_id res chain seq x y z
N MET A 1 22.63 41.73 32.27
CA MET A 1 22.20 40.45 31.69
C MET A 1 23.35 39.47 31.84
N SER A 2 23.43 38.76 32.96
CA SER A 2 24.55 37.89 33.33
C SER A 2 24.52 36.60 32.52
N LEU A 3 25.53 36.38 31.68
CA LEU A 3 25.75 35.12 30.98
C LEU A 3 26.19 34.07 32.02
N LEU A 4 25.26 33.24 32.48
CA LEU A 4 25.54 32.09 33.34
C LEU A 4 26.50 31.13 32.62
N PRO A 5 27.56 30.63 33.30
CA PRO A 5 28.48 29.66 32.71
C PRO A 5 27.72 28.37 32.40
N LEU A 6 27.71 27.99 31.12
CA LEU A 6 27.11 26.74 30.64
C LEU A 6 28.05 25.59 31.02
N ASP A 7 27.74 24.92 32.13
CA ASP A 7 28.36 23.67 32.53
C ASP A 7 28.07 22.59 31.46
N ALA A 8 29.08 21.76 31.14
CA ALA A 8 28.96 20.64 30.21
C ALA A 8 27.82 19.68 30.59
N SER A 9 27.49 19.58 31.88
CA SER A 9 26.32 18.83 32.36
C SER A 9 25.00 19.42 31.83
N ARG A 10 24.84 20.75 31.87
CA ARG A 10 23.66 21.49 31.39
C ARG A 10 23.50 21.41 29.88
N LEU A 11 24.62 21.44 29.15
CA LEU A 11 24.62 21.29 27.70
C LEU A 11 24.14 19.89 27.26
N ARG A 12 24.51 18.84 28.02
CA ARG A 12 24.02 17.47 27.79
C ARG A 12 22.51 17.36 28.04
N TRP A 13 22.01 17.96 29.12
CA TRP A 13 20.57 17.97 29.41
C TRP A 13 19.77 18.76 28.37
N LEU A 14 20.30 19.88 27.89
CA LEU A 14 19.68 20.66 26.81
C LEU A 14 19.62 19.85 25.51
N GLY A 15 20.71 19.16 25.15
CA GLY A 15 20.76 18.30 23.98
C GLY A 15 19.77 17.14 24.04
N ILE A 16 19.63 16.49 25.20
CA ILE A 16 18.64 15.43 25.41
C ILE A 16 17.22 15.99 25.28
N ALA A 17 16.92 17.12 25.94
CA ALA A 17 15.61 17.76 25.88
C ALA A 17 15.23 18.13 24.43
N THR A 18 16.15 18.72 23.66
CA THR A 18 15.94 19.02 22.25
C THR A 18 15.72 17.76 21.43
N ALA A 19 16.52 16.70 21.62
CA ALA A 19 16.33 15.44 20.90
C ALA A 19 14.96 14.81 21.17
N THR A 20 14.47 14.83 22.41
CA THR A 20 13.11 14.35 22.73
C THR A 20 12.01 15.21 22.11
N CYS A 21 12.21 16.52 21.97
CA CYS A 21 11.22 17.39 21.32
C CYS A 21 11.07 17.14 19.82
N LEU A 22 12.09 16.63 19.13
CA LEU A 22 12.03 16.33 17.69
C LEU A 22 11.41 14.96 17.36
N ALA A 23 11.19 14.08 18.35
CA ALA A 23 10.66 12.73 18.12
C ALA A 23 9.18 12.68 17.71
N GLY A 24 8.46 13.81 17.72
CA GLY A 24 7.02 13.89 17.41
C GLY A 24 6.65 14.32 15.99
N CYS A 25 7.61 14.56 15.09
CA CYS A 25 7.33 15.07 13.73
C CYS A 25 7.03 13.99 12.67
N GLY A 26 6.75 12.74 13.07
CA GLY A 26 6.34 11.70 12.14
C GLY A 26 4.85 11.79 11.83
N GLY A 27 4.46 11.91 10.55
CA GLY A 27 3.06 11.80 10.13
C GLY A 27 2.47 10.41 10.39
N SER A 28 1.14 10.31 10.32
CA SER A 28 0.43 9.05 10.56
C SER A 28 0.59 8.12 9.36
N GLN A 29 1.23 6.97 9.57
CA GLN A 29 1.42 5.93 8.57
C GLN A 29 0.53 4.72 8.87
N VAL A 30 -0.23 4.27 7.88
CA VAL A 30 -1.07 3.08 7.97
C VAL A 30 -0.67 2.09 6.89
N ILE A 31 -0.39 0.86 7.31
CA ILE A 31 -0.24 -0.30 6.43
C ILE A 31 -1.51 -1.14 6.63
N VAL A 32 -2.19 -1.45 5.53
CA VAL A 32 -3.43 -2.23 5.58
C VAL A 32 -3.07 -3.71 5.57
N GLU A 33 -3.07 -4.34 6.75
CA GLU A 33 -2.98 -5.79 6.90
C GLU A 33 -4.39 -6.39 6.94
N SER A 34 -4.75 -7.19 5.95
CA SER A 34 -6.08 -7.81 5.87
C SER A 34 -6.02 -9.23 5.32
N THR A 35 -6.96 -10.07 5.78
CA THR A 35 -7.24 -11.38 5.18
C THR A 35 -8.53 -11.28 4.40
N PHE A 36 -8.46 -11.42 3.08
CA PHE A 36 -9.64 -11.35 2.22
C PHE A 36 -10.26 -12.73 2.01
N PRO A 37 -11.60 -12.87 2.11
CA PRO A 37 -12.27 -14.13 1.86
C PRO A 37 -12.24 -14.46 0.36
N ARG A 38 -12.33 -15.76 0.05
CA ARG A 38 -12.64 -16.18 -1.32
C ARG A 38 -14.10 -15.92 -1.65
N PRO A 39 -14.43 -15.54 -2.89
CA PRO A 39 -15.81 -15.35 -3.32
C PRO A 39 -16.57 -16.68 -3.30
N VAL A 40 -17.86 -16.63 -2.95
CA VAL A 40 -18.75 -17.81 -2.91
C VAL A 40 -19.56 -17.86 -4.20
N ILE A 41 -18.91 -18.27 -5.28
CA ILE A 41 -19.49 -18.40 -6.62
C ILE A 41 -18.94 -19.65 -7.30
N ASP A 42 -19.63 -20.13 -8.33
CA ASP A 42 -19.08 -21.17 -9.21
C ASP A 42 -18.06 -20.53 -10.18
N PRO A 43 -16.80 -21.02 -10.23
CA PRO A 43 -15.78 -20.45 -11.11
C PRO A 43 -16.12 -20.63 -12.59
N LEU A 44 -15.79 -19.64 -13.41
CA LEU A 44 -15.91 -19.73 -14.85
C LEU A 44 -14.88 -20.72 -15.41
N PRO A 45 -15.25 -21.57 -16.38
CA PRO A 45 -14.40 -22.61 -16.92
C PRO A 45 -13.39 -22.06 -17.94
N ILE A 46 -12.61 -21.05 -17.57
CA ILE A 46 -11.61 -20.39 -18.41
C ILE A 46 -10.30 -20.14 -17.66
N SER A 47 -9.20 -20.06 -18.41
CA SER A 47 -7.85 -19.78 -17.91
C SER A 47 -7.50 -18.31 -18.17
N MET A 48 -7.22 -17.55 -17.10
CA MET A 48 -6.97 -16.11 -17.21
C MET A 48 -5.53 -15.75 -16.85
N GLY A 49 -4.93 -14.86 -17.64
CA GLY A 49 -3.72 -14.14 -17.23
C GLY A 49 -4.07 -12.97 -16.31
N VAL A 50 -3.27 -12.71 -15.30
CA VAL A 50 -3.40 -11.54 -14.42
C VAL A 50 -2.13 -10.71 -14.52
N VAL A 51 -2.27 -9.46 -14.97
CA VAL A 51 -1.19 -8.48 -14.96
C VAL A 51 -1.49 -7.53 -13.80
N ILE A 52 -0.58 -7.41 -12.84
CA ILE A 52 -0.68 -6.42 -11.76
C ILE A 52 0.15 -5.20 -12.16
N PRO A 53 -0.48 -4.05 -12.46
CA PRO A 53 0.25 -2.84 -12.80
C PRO A 53 1.07 -2.30 -11.64
N GLU A 54 2.20 -1.64 -11.94
CA GLU A 54 3.08 -1.05 -10.92
C GLU A 54 2.39 0.07 -10.14
N ASP A 55 1.51 0.84 -10.77
CA ASP A 55 0.74 1.92 -10.12
C ASP A 55 -0.29 1.37 -9.12
N LEU A 56 -0.81 0.17 -9.37
CA LEU A 56 -1.66 -0.55 -8.42
C LEU A 56 -0.85 -1.15 -7.26
N TYR A 57 0.28 -1.80 -7.58
CA TYR A 57 1.16 -2.44 -6.59
C TYR A 57 1.84 -1.44 -5.67
N ASN A 58 2.21 -0.27 -6.18
CA ASN A 58 2.88 0.77 -5.40
C ASN A 58 1.93 1.89 -4.97
N PHE A 59 0.61 1.65 -4.99
CA PHE A 59 -0.36 2.70 -4.69
C PHE A 59 -0.24 3.19 -3.24
N ILE A 60 -0.02 4.50 -3.10
CA ILE A 60 0.01 5.21 -1.83
C ILE A 60 -1.02 6.34 -1.89
N TYR A 61 -1.96 6.32 -0.94
CA TYR A 61 -2.92 7.40 -0.75
C TYR A 61 -2.38 8.40 0.28
N THR A 62 -2.53 9.68 0.00
CA THR A 62 -2.18 10.75 0.93
C THR A 62 -3.34 11.73 1.06
N GLU A 63 -3.70 12.06 2.29
CA GLU A 63 -4.75 13.03 2.57
C GLU A 63 -4.30 14.01 3.65
N ASP A 64 -4.48 15.30 3.34
CA ASP A 64 -4.26 16.39 4.28
C ASP A 64 -5.61 16.79 4.89
N ILE A 65 -5.81 16.43 6.15
CA ILE A 65 -7.02 16.74 6.89
C ILE A 65 -6.74 17.99 7.72
N PRO A 66 -7.52 19.09 7.54
CA PRO A 66 -7.34 20.32 8.32
C PRO A 66 -7.34 20.04 9.83
N ASP A 67 -6.42 20.69 10.53
CA ASP A 67 -6.20 20.52 11.97
C ASP A 67 -5.76 19.10 12.43
N GLN A 68 -5.35 18.23 11.50
CA GLN A 68 -4.80 16.90 11.79
C GLN A 68 -3.43 16.66 11.12
N SER A 69 -2.84 15.49 11.37
CA SER A 69 -1.62 15.05 10.70
C SER A 69 -1.89 14.68 9.24
N LEU A 70 -0.91 14.89 8.36
CA LEU A 70 -0.88 14.26 7.04
C LEU A 70 -1.00 12.74 7.19
N TRP A 71 -1.99 12.18 6.50
CA TRP A 71 -2.20 10.74 6.42
C TRP A 71 -1.49 10.17 5.19
N THR A 72 -0.81 9.05 5.37
CA THR A 72 -0.21 8.28 4.28
C THR A 72 -0.58 6.82 4.45
N ILE A 73 -1.30 6.26 3.48
CA ILE A 73 -1.83 4.91 3.50
C ILE A 73 -1.25 4.13 2.33
N ALA A 74 -0.45 3.12 2.63
CA ALA A 74 0.07 2.20 1.62
C ALA A 74 -0.97 1.11 1.34
N LEU A 75 -1.54 1.12 0.13
CA LEU A 75 -2.63 0.21 -0.27
C LEU A 75 -2.16 -0.88 -1.24
N GLY A 76 -0.96 -0.76 -1.80
CA GLY A 76 -0.38 -1.72 -2.74
C GLY A 76 -0.56 -3.18 -2.37
N ASP A 77 0.00 -3.57 -1.23
CA ASP A 77 -0.09 -4.95 -0.73
C ASP A 77 -1.53 -5.39 -0.48
N ALA A 78 -2.38 -4.49 0.04
CA ALA A 78 -3.79 -4.78 0.29
C ALA A 78 -4.59 -4.98 -1.00
N ASN A 79 -4.31 -4.19 -2.04
CA ASN A 79 -4.92 -4.34 -3.37
C ASN A 79 -4.61 -5.73 -3.92
N VAL A 80 -3.34 -6.15 -3.89
CA VAL A 80 -2.93 -7.47 -4.38
C VAL A 80 -3.52 -8.59 -3.53
N ALA A 81 -3.47 -8.46 -2.21
CA ALA A 81 -4.01 -9.44 -1.28
C ALA A 81 -5.54 -9.64 -1.44
N MET A 82 -6.27 -8.62 -1.88
CA MET A 82 -7.69 -8.71 -2.21
C MET A 82 -7.93 -9.38 -3.56
N LEU A 83 -7.23 -8.90 -4.59
CA LEU A 83 -7.48 -9.27 -5.98
C LEU A 83 -7.05 -10.71 -6.28
N ALA A 84 -5.96 -11.18 -5.68
CA ALA A 84 -5.46 -12.55 -5.90
C ALA A 84 -6.50 -13.64 -5.54
N PRO A 85 -7.03 -13.73 -4.30
CA PRO A 85 -8.04 -14.72 -3.95
C PRO A 85 -9.38 -14.48 -4.66
N LEU A 86 -9.70 -13.23 -5.03
CA LEU A 86 -10.88 -12.89 -5.82
C LEU A 86 -10.81 -13.56 -7.21
N PHE A 87 -9.76 -13.29 -7.97
CA PHE A 87 -9.61 -13.85 -9.32
C PHE A 87 -9.42 -15.37 -9.29
N GLN A 88 -8.66 -15.90 -8.34
CA GLN A 88 -8.53 -17.35 -8.13
C GLN A 88 -9.87 -18.03 -7.82
N GLY A 89 -10.83 -17.32 -7.22
CA GLY A 89 -12.18 -17.83 -6.98
C GLY A 89 -13.15 -17.64 -8.15
N MET A 90 -12.84 -16.75 -9.09
CA MET A 90 -13.70 -16.43 -10.23
C MET A 90 -13.46 -17.31 -11.46
N PHE A 91 -12.26 -17.87 -11.62
CA PHE A 91 -11.84 -18.60 -12.82
C PHE A 91 -11.28 -19.98 -12.48
N ARG A 92 -11.28 -20.88 -13.46
CA ARG A 92 -10.71 -22.24 -13.31
C ARG A 92 -9.23 -22.17 -12.96
N ASP A 93 -8.49 -21.34 -13.71
CA ASP A 93 -7.07 -21.14 -13.56
C ASP A 93 -6.73 -19.66 -13.73
N THR A 94 -5.78 -19.19 -12.92
CA THR A 94 -5.21 -17.84 -13.01
C THR A 94 -3.69 -17.92 -13.00
N THR A 95 -3.03 -17.23 -13.91
CA THR A 95 -1.56 -17.17 -13.98
C THR A 95 -1.09 -15.72 -13.99
N ASP A 96 -0.11 -15.39 -13.15
CA ASP A 96 0.51 -14.06 -13.18
C ASP A 96 1.33 -13.90 -14.46
N VAL A 97 1.10 -12.79 -15.17
CA VAL A 97 1.79 -12.47 -16.42
C VAL A 97 2.44 -11.09 -16.30
N ALA A 98 3.67 -10.97 -16.79
CA ALA A 98 4.44 -9.73 -16.64
C ALA A 98 3.93 -8.57 -17.52
N SER A 99 3.15 -8.83 -18.57
CA SER A 99 2.54 -7.79 -19.40
C SER A 99 1.40 -8.31 -20.27
N LEU A 100 0.54 -7.39 -20.74
CA LEU A 100 -0.50 -7.69 -21.72
C LEU A 100 0.05 -8.33 -23.00
N ALA A 101 1.23 -7.88 -23.46
CA ALA A 101 1.85 -8.40 -24.68
C ALA A 101 2.26 -9.87 -24.55
N LEU A 102 2.78 -10.25 -23.38
CA LEU A 102 3.11 -11.65 -23.09
C LEU A 102 1.85 -12.50 -22.94
N ALA A 103 0.79 -11.96 -22.31
CA ALA A 103 -0.48 -12.66 -22.19
C ALA A 103 -1.12 -12.93 -23.56
N ALA A 104 -1.06 -11.95 -24.47
CA ALA A 104 -1.57 -12.09 -25.84
C ALA A 104 -0.78 -13.12 -26.68
N ALA A 105 0.46 -13.44 -26.30
CA ALA A 105 1.29 -14.43 -26.96
C ALA A 105 1.09 -15.85 -26.41
N ASP A 106 0.38 -16.02 -25.29
CA ASP A 106 0.14 -17.30 -24.65
C ASP A 106 -1.18 -17.93 -25.15
N PRO A 107 -1.13 -19.00 -25.97
CA PRO A 107 -2.33 -19.64 -26.51
C PRO A 107 -3.10 -20.46 -25.47
N THR A 108 -2.60 -20.61 -24.25
CA THR A 108 -3.27 -21.33 -23.17
C THR A 108 -4.23 -20.46 -22.36
N LEU A 109 -4.16 -19.15 -22.55
CA LEU A 109 -5.02 -18.18 -21.87
C LEU A 109 -6.24 -17.86 -22.74
N ASP A 110 -7.42 -17.90 -22.12
CA ASP A 110 -8.67 -17.46 -22.74
C ASP A 110 -8.84 -15.92 -22.67
N GLY A 111 -8.07 -15.27 -21.80
CA GLY A 111 -8.09 -13.82 -21.64
C GLY A 111 -7.07 -13.31 -20.64
N VAL A 112 -7.04 -11.98 -20.48
CA VAL A 112 -6.15 -11.28 -19.54
C VAL A 112 -6.93 -10.22 -18.76
N ILE A 113 -6.61 -10.09 -17.48
CA ILE A 113 -7.13 -9.06 -16.57
C ILE A 113 -5.98 -8.15 -16.16
N GLU A 114 -6.22 -6.85 -16.27
CA GLU A 114 -5.34 -5.80 -15.75
C GLU A 114 -6.20 -4.84 -14.90
N PRO A 115 -6.20 -5.00 -13.57
CA PRO A 115 -7.00 -4.17 -12.68
C PRO A 115 -6.39 -2.77 -12.53
N ARG A 116 -7.25 -1.76 -12.39
CA ARG A 116 -6.85 -0.38 -12.07
C ARG A 116 -7.64 0.14 -10.89
N LEU A 117 -6.98 0.92 -10.05
CA LEU A 117 -7.62 1.64 -8.95
C LEU A 117 -7.96 3.04 -9.40
N GLU A 118 -9.25 3.31 -9.60
CA GLU A 118 -9.71 4.63 -10.07
C GLU A 118 -9.78 5.66 -8.93
N LYS A 119 -10.22 5.23 -7.74
CA LYS A 119 -10.36 6.10 -6.57
C LYS A 119 -10.28 5.30 -5.28
N PHE A 120 -9.73 5.93 -4.25
CA PHE A 120 -9.82 5.52 -2.86
C PHE A 120 -10.41 6.67 -2.04
N GLU A 121 -11.29 6.35 -1.10
CA GLU A 121 -11.91 7.31 -0.18
C GLU A 121 -11.58 6.87 1.24
N PHE A 122 -11.13 7.83 2.05
CA PHE A 122 -10.86 7.68 3.47
C PHE A 122 -11.86 8.59 4.20
N ASP A 123 -12.68 8.01 5.08
CA ASP A 123 -13.74 8.69 5.82
C ASP A 123 -13.27 9.11 7.23
#